data_AF-A0A7C6MLG8-F1
#
_entry.id   AF-A0A7C6MLG8-F1
#
_cell.length_a   1.000
_cell.length_b   1.000
_cell.length_c   1.000
_cell.angle_alpha   90.00
_cell.angle_beta   90.00
_cell.angle_gamma   90.00
#
_symmetry.space_group_name_H-M   'P 1'
#
loop_
_entity.id
_entity.type
_entity.pdbx_description
1 polymer ?
#
loop_
_entity_poly.entity_id
_entity_poly.type
_entity_poly.pdbx_seq_one_letter_code
_entity_poly.pdbx_strand_id
1 'polypeptide(L)'
;REAARTLRLASELAADDTTRATLRLDAIEAMISASDIPEARLHARSLGPGAADPRHDSLLGYLALHEGRRGEARYLIDRAAETLGWEDSPAESAPANLRARVAARKALLGLVEWRPEEVVSWTRAAEEWSGHGDGASEESAAIGLIGQAALDGRRPGIDRRQAESPLHEQRRDMALGWLSLVHDDPVVARQLLQNRTQAEGSERISLWMDGWLARSHFILGEWTEAMSVVERGLARAERFEIKLLEPLLLWTGAQIAAFRGDTGLARSYVNRLSISPDSFLIQSVPSAMCRMHVATLATDNATAARAGDMLADINSRRDIMQPGFWPWEDVYAQALLRVERIDDADDVTETALDRHDGSGILSLQAKMSVPAGGLAIARGDVDEGLRLLDDGVDAIESLPMPAYQSRIIYEYGQVLRRLGRRRRADDMFTRAGEIFAAMGATEFVDRCNRERRAGGLGARTTNAAGLTPQEAEIAALIADGASNREAAAELFLSPKTVEYHLTRVYRKLGIRTRSELPGALRRR
;
A
#
# COMPACT_ATOMS: atom_id res chain seq x y z
N ARG A 1 -7.93 15.68 -26.08
CA ARG A 1 -6.79 16.11 -26.92
C ARG A 1 -7.22 16.85 -28.19
N GLU A 2 -8.14 16.30 -28.99
CA GLU A 2 -8.65 17.02 -30.17
C GLU A 2 -9.36 18.32 -29.79
N ALA A 3 -10.27 18.27 -28.81
CA ALA A 3 -10.89 19.48 -28.24
C ALA A 3 -9.88 20.56 -27.84
N ALA A 4 -8.81 20.18 -27.11
CA ALA A 4 -7.74 21.11 -26.72
C ALA A 4 -7.05 21.77 -27.93
N ARG A 5 -6.76 21.00 -28.98
CA ARG A 5 -6.16 21.53 -30.22
C ARG A 5 -7.11 22.50 -30.93
N THR A 6 -8.38 22.12 -31.06
CA THR A 6 -9.40 22.96 -31.70
C THR A 6 -9.63 24.26 -30.94
N LEU A 7 -9.75 24.20 -29.61
CA LEU A 7 -9.91 25.37 -28.75
C LEU A 7 -8.69 26.31 -28.82
N ARG A 8 -7.47 25.76 -28.87
CA ARG A 8 -6.25 26.56 -29.05
C ARG A 8 -6.26 27.30 -30.37
N LEU A 9 -6.50 26.60 -31.48
CA LEU A 9 -6.59 27.21 -32.81
C LEU A 9 -7.70 28.26 -32.87
N ALA A 10 -8.87 27.97 -32.29
CA ALA A 10 -9.96 28.92 -32.20
C ALA A 10 -9.57 30.18 -31.40
N SER A 11 -8.78 30.04 -30.34
CA SER A 11 -8.28 31.18 -29.56
C SER A 11 -7.32 32.07 -30.37
N GLU A 12 -6.50 31.48 -31.24
CA GLU A 12 -5.57 32.21 -32.12
C GLU A 12 -6.32 33.00 -33.19
N LEU A 13 -7.48 32.49 -33.62
CA LEU A 13 -8.34 33.11 -34.63
C LEU A 13 -9.41 34.05 -34.04
N ALA A 14 -9.51 34.15 -32.71
CA ALA A 14 -10.53 34.96 -32.05
C ALA A 14 -10.35 36.46 -32.35
N ALA A 15 -11.46 37.09 -32.75
CA ALA A 15 -11.51 38.47 -33.19
C ALA A 15 -11.38 39.50 -32.05
N ASP A 16 -11.77 39.12 -30.83
CA ASP A 16 -11.70 39.96 -29.64
C ASP A 16 -10.92 39.27 -28.49
N ASP A 17 -10.36 40.09 -27.59
CA ASP A 17 -9.50 39.61 -26.51
C ASP A 17 -10.26 38.82 -25.43
N THR A 18 -11.57 39.06 -25.24
CA THR A 18 -12.39 38.37 -24.24
C THR A 18 -12.68 36.93 -24.68
N THR A 19 -13.09 36.75 -25.93
CA THR A 19 -13.27 35.43 -26.54
C THR A 19 -11.95 34.68 -26.60
N ARG A 20 -10.86 35.36 -26.98
CA ARG A 20 -9.50 34.80 -26.97
C ARG A 20 -9.12 34.27 -25.60
N ALA A 21 -9.31 35.06 -24.53
CA ALA A 21 -8.98 34.67 -23.17
C ALA A 21 -9.80 33.46 -22.71
N THR A 22 -11.11 33.46 -23.00
CA THR A 22 -12.02 32.35 -22.69
C THR A 22 -11.58 31.05 -23.38
N LEU A 23 -11.33 31.09 -24.68
CA LEU A 23 -10.93 29.92 -25.46
C LEU A 23 -9.54 29.40 -25.03
N ARG A 24 -8.63 30.28 -24.60
CA ARG A 24 -7.34 29.87 -24.02
C ARG A 24 -7.52 29.10 -22.72
N LEU A 25 -8.37 29.59 -21.82
CA LEU A 25 -8.69 28.88 -20.57
C LEU A 25 -9.33 27.52 -20.85
N ASP A 26 -10.29 27.44 -21.79
CA ASP A 26 -10.90 26.17 -22.19
C ASP A 26 -9.91 25.21 -22.86
N ALA A 27 -8.98 25.72 -23.66
CA ALA A 27 -7.93 24.90 -24.25
C ALA A 27 -7.05 24.26 -23.17
N ILE A 28 -6.62 25.03 -22.16
CA ILE A 28 -5.81 24.52 -21.06
C ILE A 28 -6.61 23.53 -20.20
N GLU A 29 -7.88 23.81 -19.91
CA GLU A 29 -8.79 22.89 -19.23
C GLU A 29 -8.87 21.54 -19.96
N ALA A 30 -9.07 21.58 -21.28
CA ALA A 30 -9.13 20.38 -22.11
C ALA A 30 -7.79 19.63 -22.16
N MET A 31 -6.64 20.30 -21.99
CA MET A 31 -5.33 19.66 -21.83
C MET A 31 -5.25 18.92 -20.49
N ILE A 32 -5.63 19.56 -19.38
CA ILE A 32 -5.63 18.92 -18.04
C ILE A 32 -6.57 17.72 -18.01
N SER A 33 -7.78 17.83 -18.58
CA SER A 33 -8.73 16.73 -18.67
C SER A 33 -8.23 15.57 -19.54
N ALA A 34 -7.42 15.86 -20.57
CA ALA A 34 -6.74 14.87 -21.38
C ALA A 34 -5.42 14.34 -20.77
N SER A 35 -5.14 14.71 -19.51
CA SER A 35 -3.94 14.37 -18.74
C SER A 35 -2.63 14.91 -19.33
N ASP A 36 -2.70 15.95 -20.17
CA ASP A 36 -1.52 16.58 -20.77
C ASP A 36 -1.02 17.73 -19.88
N ILE A 37 -0.59 17.36 -18.65
CA ILE A 37 -0.13 18.32 -17.63
C ILE A 37 1.08 19.14 -18.11
N PRO A 38 2.10 18.57 -18.80
CA PRO A 38 3.25 19.35 -19.25
C PRO A 38 2.85 20.45 -20.23
N GLU A 39 2.00 20.13 -21.21
CA GLU A 39 1.50 21.10 -22.19
C GLU A 39 0.59 22.13 -21.51
N ALA A 40 -0.33 21.69 -20.64
CA ALA A 40 -1.19 22.59 -19.87
C ALA A 40 -0.40 23.62 -19.07
N ARG A 41 0.70 23.19 -18.41
CA ARG A 41 1.60 24.07 -17.66
C ARG A 41 2.30 25.10 -18.56
N LEU A 42 2.77 24.68 -19.73
CA LEU A 42 3.44 25.59 -20.66
C LEU A 42 2.50 26.74 -21.07
N HIS A 43 1.25 26.41 -21.39
CA HIS A 43 0.23 27.40 -21.75
C HIS A 43 -0.23 28.22 -20.54
N ALA A 44 -0.38 27.60 -19.37
CA ALA A 44 -0.74 28.29 -18.14
C ALA A 44 0.28 29.39 -17.75
N ARG A 45 1.58 29.19 -18.00
CA ARG A 45 2.62 30.22 -17.76
C ARG A 45 2.48 31.46 -18.62
N SER A 46 1.81 31.33 -19.78
CA SER A 46 1.56 32.46 -20.68
C SER A 46 0.35 33.29 -20.27
N LEU A 47 -0.47 32.79 -19.33
CA LEU A 47 -1.49 33.58 -18.68
C LEU A 47 -0.76 34.60 -17.81
N GLY A 48 -0.92 35.89 -18.13
CA GLY A 48 -0.40 36.97 -17.26
C GLY A 48 -1.02 36.86 -15.86
N PRO A 49 -0.52 37.62 -14.86
CA PRO A 49 -1.18 37.69 -13.55
C PRO A 49 -2.62 38.16 -13.76
N GLY A 50 -3.56 37.21 -13.67
CA GLY A 50 -4.97 37.47 -13.90
C GLY A 50 -5.49 38.47 -12.87
N ALA A 51 -6.42 39.32 -13.28
CA ALA A 51 -7.39 39.88 -12.35
C ALA A 51 -8.06 38.73 -11.56
N ALA A 52 -8.70 39.01 -10.41
CA ALA A 52 -9.38 38.01 -9.57
C ALA A 52 -10.53 37.31 -10.34
N ASP A 53 -10.18 36.35 -11.21
CA ASP A 53 -11.09 35.55 -12.02
C ASP A 53 -11.13 34.13 -11.44
N PRO A 54 -12.29 33.70 -10.88
CA PRO A 54 -12.42 32.39 -10.27
C PRO A 54 -12.17 31.25 -11.25
N ARG A 55 -12.38 31.45 -12.56
CA ARG A 55 -12.09 30.43 -13.58
C ARG A 55 -10.60 30.21 -13.75
N HIS A 56 -9.84 31.30 -13.81
CA HIS A 56 -8.38 31.29 -13.90
C HIS A 56 -7.79 30.61 -12.66
N ASP A 57 -8.23 31.00 -11.48
CA ASP A 57 -7.74 30.47 -10.20
C ASP A 57 -8.06 28.98 -10.04
N SER A 58 -9.31 28.61 -10.33
CA SER A 58 -9.72 27.21 -10.24
C SER A 58 -8.90 26.32 -11.20
N LEU A 59 -8.58 26.81 -12.41
CA LEU A 59 -7.78 26.08 -13.39
C LEU A 59 -6.32 25.92 -12.92
N LEU A 60 -5.68 27.02 -12.49
CA LEU A 60 -4.29 26.96 -12.02
C LEU A 60 -4.16 26.13 -10.75
N GLY A 61 -5.13 26.23 -9.84
CA GLY A 61 -5.18 25.41 -8.64
C GLY A 61 -5.36 23.92 -8.95
N TYR A 62 -6.16 23.58 -9.97
CA TYR A 62 -6.32 22.21 -10.42
C TYR A 62 -5.06 21.63 -11.08
N LEU A 63 -4.35 22.45 -11.85
CA LEU A 63 -3.04 22.08 -12.40
C LEU A 63 -2.02 21.83 -11.27
N ALA A 64 -1.92 22.77 -10.33
CA ALA A 64 -1.03 22.66 -9.17
C ALA A 64 -1.32 21.40 -8.32
N LEU A 65 -2.59 21.01 -8.21
CA LEU A 65 -3.00 19.79 -7.50
C LEU A 65 -2.39 18.53 -8.12
N HIS A 66 -2.45 18.35 -9.45
CA HIS A 66 -1.88 17.17 -10.12
C HIS A 66 -0.35 17.14 -10.08
N GLU A 67 0.28 18.31 -10.05
CA GLU A 67 1.72 18.48 -9.90
C GLU A 67 2.22 18.24 -8.46
N GLY A 68 1.30 18.09 -7.50
CA GLY A 68 1.63 17.88 -6.10
C GLY A 68 2.06 19.16 -5.36
N ARG A 69 1.66 20.34 -5.84
CA ARG A 69 1.97 21.65 -5.22
C ARG A 69 0.81 22.07 -4.31
N ARG A 70 0.83 21.61 -3.06
CA ARG A 70 -0.30 21.74 -2.13
C ARG A 70 -0.70 23.17 -1.81
N GLY A 71 0.26 24.00 -1.40
CA GLY A 71 0.00 25.37 -0.97
C GLY A 71 -0.64 26.21 -2.07
N GLU A 72 -0.10 26.11 -3.29
CA GLU A 72 -0.61 26.80 -4.48
C GLU A 72 -2.01 26.28 -4.87
N ALA A 73 -2.20 24.96 -4.92
CA ALA A 73 -3.48 24.35 -5.24
C ALA A 73 -4.59 24.79 -4.27
N ARG A 74 -4.32 24.69 -2.96
CA ARG A 74 -5.28 25.07 -1.92
C ARG A 74 -5.62 26.55 -1.99
N TYR A 75 -4.59 27.41 -2.04
CA TYR A 75 -4.80 28.86 -2.11
C TYR A 75 -5.68 29.27 -3.29
N LEU A 76 -5.40 28.75 -4.49
CA LEU A 76 -6.12 29.13 -5.70
C LEU A 76 -7.53 28.54 -5.75
N ILE A 77 -7.72 27.28 -5.35
CA ILE A 77 -9.05 26.65 -5.33
C ILE A 77 -9.94 27.31 -4.26
N ASP A 78 -9.40 27.60 -3.07
CA ASP A 78 -10.15 28.29 -2.00
C ASP A 78 -10.52 29.72 -2.44
N ARG A 79 -9.58 30.49 -3.00
CA ARG A 79 -9.85 31.83 -3.52
C ARG A 79 -10.92 31.83 -4.62
N ALA A 80 -10.90 30.83 -5.51
CA ALA A 80 -11.94 30.67 -6.54
C ALA A 80 -13.32 30.39 -5.92
N ALA A 81 -13.38 29.53 -4.90
CA ALA A 81 -14.63 29.23 -4.19
C ALA A 81 -15.17 30.44 -3.41
N GLU A 82 -14.30 31.17 -2.71
CA GLU A 82 -14.64 32.41 -1.99
C GLU A 82 -15.20 33.47 -2.93
N THR A 83 -14.57 33.66 -4.10
CA THR A 83 -15.01 34.63 -5.12
C THR A 83 -16.39 34.29 -5.69
N LEU A 84 -16.76 33.00 -5.73
CA LEU A 84 -18.06 32.56 -6.25
C LEU A 84 -19.20 32.64 -5.22
N GLY A 85 -18.87 32.83 -3.93
CA GLY A 85 -19.81 33.05 -2.83
C GLY A 85 -20.64 31.81 -2.47
N TRP A 86 -20.52 31.33 -1.22
CA TRP A 86 -21.39 30.27 -0.69
C TRP A 86 -22.58 30.79 0.11
N GLU A 87 -22.43 31.90 0.85
CA GLU A 87 -23.39 32.22 1.93
C GLU A 87 -24.10 33.59 1.91
N ASP A 88 -23.55 34.72 1.43
CA ASP A 88 -24.23 36.03 1.68
C ASP A 88 -24.15 37.11 0.59
N SER A 89 -23.66 36.77 -0.60
CA SER A 89 -23.80 37.64 -1.75
C SER A 89 -23.74 36.79 -2.99
N PRO A 90 -24.87 36.52 -3.67
CA PRO A 90 -24.79 35.85 -4.94
C PRO A 90 -23.99 36.78 -5.84
N ALA A 91 -22.83 36.31 -6.31
CA ALA A 91 -22.38 36.72 -7.63
C ALA A 91 -23.46 36.24 -8.61
N GLU A 92 -24.57 36.98 -8.72
CA GLU A 92 -25.76 36.73 -9.55
C GLU A 92 -25.41 36.50 -11.04
N SER A 93 -24.14 36.62 -11.42
CA SER A 93 -23.61 36.52 -12.78
C SER A 93 -22.70 35.31 -13.07
N ALA A 94 -22.28 34.51 -12.08
CA ALA A 94 -21.35 33.41 -12.35
C ALA A 94 -22.06 32.17 -12.97
N PRO A 95 -21.57 31.63 -14.10
CA PRO A 95 -22.18 30.46 -14.75
C PRO A 95 -22.27 29.24 -13.83
N ALA A 96 -23.42 28.54 -13.84
CA ALA A 96 -23.69 27.37 -13.00
C ALA A 96 -22.63 26.25 -13.16
N ASN A 97 -22.19 26.01 -14.40
CA ASN A 97 -21.13 25.05 -14.72
C ASN A 97 -19.76 25.41 -14.11
N LEU A 98 -19.44 26.70 -13.98
CA LEU A 98 -18.21 27.14 -13.31
C LEU A 98 -18.31 26.84 -11.81
N ARG A 99 -19.43 27.16 -11.18
CA ARG A 99 -19.68 26.87 -9.75
C ARG A 99 -19.58 25.37 -9.48
N ALA A 100 -20.28 24.54 -10.25
CA ALA A 100 -20.24 23.09 -10.12
C ALA A 100 -18.81 22.54 -10.28
N ARG A 101 -18.03 23.07 -11.23
CA ARG A 101 -16.62 22.68 -11.43
C ARG A 101 -15.72 23.06 -10.25
N VAL A 102 -15.88 24.27 -9.69
CA VAL A 102 -15.12 24.68 -8.50
C VAL A 102 -15.49 23.80 -7.31
N ALA A 103 -16.78 23.49 -7.12
CA ALA A 103 -17.23 22.56 -6.09
C ALA A 103 -16.64 21.14 -6.27
N ALA A 104 -16.65 20.59 -7.48
CA ALA A 104 -16.03 19.30 -7.77
C ALA A 104 -14.51 19.28 -7.48
N ARG A 105 -13.81 20.40 -7.74
CA ARG A 105 -12.38 20.56 -7.40
C ARG A 105 -12.17 20.71 -5.90
N LYS A 106 -13.06 21.39 -5.18
CA LYS A 106 -13.06 21.44 -3.70
C LYS A 106 -13.29 20.06 -3.10
N ALA A 107 -14.19 19.25 -3.66
CA ALA A 107 -14.38 17.86 -3.24
C ALA A 107 -13.11 17.02 -3.45
N LEU A 108 -12.46 17.13 -4.61
CA LEU A 108 -11.18 16.45 -4.84
C LEU A 108 -10.08 16.95 -3.90
N LEU A 109 -9.98 18.26 -3.67
CA LEU A 109 -9.04 18.84 -2.71
C LEU A 109 -9.29 18.27 -1.30
N GLY A 110 -10.56 18.19 -0.88
CA GLY A 110 -10.99 17.54 0.34
C GLY A 110 -10.52 16.09 0.41
N LEU A 111 -10.68 15.32 -0.67
CA LEU A 111 -10.23 13.92 -0.71
C LEU A 111 -8.71 13.78 -0.52
N VAL A 112 -7.91 14.59 -1.23
CA VAL A 112 -6.43 14.49 -1.17
C VAL A 112 -5.82 15.07 0.11
N GLU A 113 -6.55 15.97 0.78
CA GLU A 113 -6.29 16.47 2.14
C GLU A 113 -6.98 15.63 3.22
N TRP A 114 -7.65 14.55 2.84
CA TRP A 114 -8.37 13.64 3.72
C TRP A 114 -9.38 14.34 4.66
N ARG A 115 -10.27 15.15 4.09
CA ARG A 115 -11.34 15.90 4.76
C ARG A 115 -12.72 15.39 4.32
N PRO A 116 -13.21 14.28 4.88
CA PRO A 116 -14.42 13.63 4.38
C PRO A 116 -15.69 14.50 4.51
N GLU A 117 -15.76 15.40 5.50
CA GLU A 117 -16.85 16.36 5.64
C GLU A 117 -16.87 17.38 4.49
N GLU A 118 -15.69 17.89 4.12
CA GLU A 118 -15.53 18.76 2.95
C GLU A 118 -15.84 18.01 1.65
N VAL A 119 -15.44 16.74 1.55
CA VAL A 119 -15.80 15.91 0.39
C VAL A 119 -17.32 15.88 0.22
N VAL A 120 -18.05 15.45 1.23
CA VAL A 120 -19.51 15.28 1.15
C VAL A 120 -20.23 16.60 0.88
N SER A 121 -19.86 17.67 1.60
CA SER A 121 -20.47 18.99 1.42
C SER A 121 -20.24 19.55 0.02
N TRP A 122 -19.01 19.48 -0.51
CA TRP A 122 -18.69 20.02 -1.83
C TRP A 122 -19.20 19.15 -2.98
N THR A 123 -19.32 17.83 -2.80
CA THR A 123 -20.02 16.99 -3.80
C THR A 123 -21.50 17.33 -3.88
N ARG A 124 -22.16 17.60 -2.74
CA ARG A 124 -23.56 18.05 -2.72
C ARG A 124 -23.71 19.42 -3.39
N ALA A 125 -22.81 20.37 -3.10
CA ALA A 125 -22.82 21.67 -3.77
C ALA A 125 -22.60 21.55 -5.29
N ALA A 126 -21.74 20.63 -5.74
CA ALA A 126 -21.53 20.37 -7.16
C ALA A 126 -22.82 19.84 -7.83
N GLU A 127 -23.56 18.97 -7.14
CA GLU A 127 -24.86 18.45 -7.60
C GLU A 127 -25.93 19.54 -7.65
N GLU A 128 -26.06 20.35 -6.61
CA GLU A 128 -27.04 21.45 -6.54
C GLU A 128 -26.81 22.52 -7.61
N TRP A 129 -25.55 22.79 -7.95
CA TRP A 129 -25.18 23.80 -8.95
C TRP A 129 -25.11 23.25 -10.37
N SER A 130 -24.98 21.94 -10.55
CA SER A 130 -25.17 21.32 -11.85
C SER A 130 -26.63 21.41 -12.26
N GLY A 131 -26.92 22.00 -13.42
CA GLY A 131 -28.18 21.69 -14.09
C GLY A 131 -28.24 20.18 -14.39
N HIS A 132 -29.44 19.59 -14.49
CA HIS A 132 -29.58 18.17 -14.81
C HIS A 132 -28.73 17.80 -16.04
N GLY A 133 -27.71 16.95 -15.87
CA GLY A 133 -26.81 16.46 -16.94
C GLY A 133 -25.50 17.26 -17.17
N ASP A 134 -25.05 18.09 -16.22
CA ASP A 134 -23.70 18.69 -16.29
C ASP A 134 -22.63 17.75 -15.69
N GLY A 135 -21.54 17.52 -16.45
CA GLY A 135 -20.53 16.51 -16.14
C GLY A 135 -19.80 16.73 -14.81
N ALA A 136 -19.79 17.94 -14.25
CA ALA A 136 -19.11 18.23 -12.98
C ALA A 136 -19.72 17.51 -11.76
N SER A 137 -21.05 17.35 -11.72
CA SER A 137 -21.72 16.59 -10.65
C SER A 137 -21.40 15.11 -10.75
N GLU A 138 -21.54 14.55 -11.96
CA GLU A 138 -21.21 13.15 -12.27
C GLU A 138 -19.73 12.82 -12.02
N GLU A 139 -18.83 13.77 -12.30
CA GLU A 139 -17.39 13.63 -12.03
C GLU A 139 -17.06 13.53 -10.53
N SER A 140 -17.87 14.15 -9.68
CA SER A 140 -17.64 14.28 -8.24
C SER A 140 -18.40 13.23 -7.41
N ALA A 141 -19.49 12.67 -7.93
CA ALA A 141 -20.33 11.68 -7.24
C ALA A 141 -19.53 10.46 -6.73
N ALA A 142 -18.59 9.94 -7.53
CA ALA A 142 -17.72 8.83 -7.12
C ALA A 142 -16.83 9.18 -5.92
N ILE A 143 -16.36 10.43 -5.82
CA ILE A 143 -15.58 10.93 -4.68
C ILE A 143 -16.49 11.07 -3.45
N GLY A 144 -17.74 11.48 -3.64
CA GLY A 144 -18.75 11.58 -2.58
C GLY A 144 -19.00 10.25 -1.88
N LEU A 145 -19.01 9.13 -2.63
CA LEU A 145 -19.11 7.78 -2.05
C LEU A 145 -17.98 7.47 -1.08
N ILE A 146 -16.75 7.88 -1.42
CA ILE A 146 -15.57 7.68 -0.56
C ILE A 146 -15.69 8.53 0.71
N GLY A 147 -16.04 9.81 0.56
CA GLY A 147 -16.25 10.71 1.70
C GLY A 147 -17.32 10.21 2.65
N GLN A 148 -18.46 9.77 2.12
CA GLN A 148 -19.56 9.23 2.92
C GLN A 148 -19.14 7.98 3.70
N ALA A 149 -18.49 7.02 3.03
CA ALA A 149 -18.00 5.80 3.66
C ALA A 149 -16.94 6.09 4.75
N ALA A 150 -16.12 7.13 4.58
CA ALA A 150 -15.17 7.56 5.59
C ALA A 150 -15.85 8.19 6.83
N LEU A 151 -17.04 8.78 6.69
CA LEU A 151 -17.80 9.35 7.81
C LEU A 151 -18.62 8.31 8.57
N ASP A 152 -19.28 7.39 7.86
CA ASP A 152 -20.24 6.45 8.46
C ASP A 152 -19.72 5.01 8.59
N GLY A 153 -18.54 4.70 8.04
CA GLY A 153 -17.92 3.39 8.08
C GLY A 153 -18.66 2.32 7.26
N ARG A 154 -19.57 2.71 6.35
CA ARG A 154 -20.39 1.77 5.58
C ARG A 154 -19.93 1.66 4.14
N ARG A 155 -19.92 0.43 3.63
CA ARG A 155 -19.77 0.18 2.19
C ARG A 155 -21.06 0.60 1.48
N PRO A 156 -21.01 1.54 0.53
CA PRO A 156 -22.18 1.86 -0.28
C PRO A 156 -22.58 0.65 -1.13
N GLY A 157 -23.89 0.51 -1.37
CA GLY A 157 -24.39 -0.50 -2.30
C GLY A 157 -23.82 -0.28 -3.70
N ILE A 158 -23.54 -1.38 -4.42
CA ILE A 158 -23.07 -1.31 -5.81
C ILE A 158 -24.29 -1.03 -6.70
N ASP A 159 -24.56 0.24 -7.00
CA ASP A 159 -25.51 0.59 -8.05
C ASP A 159 -24.81 0.47 -9.42
N ARG A 160 -25.13 -0.61 -10.15
CA ARG A 160 -24.59 -0.88 -11.50
C ARG A 160 -25.42 -0.23 -12.62
N ARG A 161 -26.38 0.65 -12.31
CA ARG A 161 -27.12 1.39 -13.35
C ARG A 161 -26.14 1.99 -14.37
N GLN A 162 -26.54 1.91 -15.65
CA GLN A 162 -25.68 2.21 -16.81
C GLN A 162 -24.99 3.56 -16.60
N ALA A 163 -23.66 3.54 -16.46
CA ALA A 163 -22.90 4.78 -16.45
C ALA A 163 -23.14 5.49 -17.79
N GLU A 164 -23.41 6.80 -17.72
CA GLU A 164 -23.77 7.58 -18.91
C GLU A 164 -22.62 7.71 -19.91
N SER A 165 -21.39 7.45 -19.48
CA SER A 165 -20.20 7.41 -20.32
C SER A 165 -19.12 6.43 -19.80
N PRO A 166 -18.18 5.99 -20.66
CA PRO A 166 -17.00 5.22 -20.24
C PRO A 166 -16.12 5.91 -19.18
N LEU A 167 -16.13 7.25 -19.11
CA LEU A 167 -15.41 8.02 -18.10
C LEU A 167 -16.10 7.96 -16.73
N HIS A 168 -17.43 8.02 -16.71
CA HIS A 168 -18.22 7.90 -15.48
C HIS A 168 -18.13 6.48 -14.91
N GLU A 169 -18.17 5.47 -15.77
CA GLU A 169 -17.90 4.09 -15.39
C GLU A 169 -16.52 3.95 -14.73
N GLN A 170 -15.48 4.51 -15.36
CA GLN A 170 -14.12 4.44 -14.83
C GLN A 170 -13.99 5.06 -13.43
N ARG A 171 -14.62 6.22 -13.18
CA ARG A 171 -14.58 6.89 -11.87
C ARG A 171 -15.34 6.12 -10.81
N ARG A 172 -16.53 5.60 -11.15
CA ARG A 172 -17.32 4.74 -10.29
C ARG A 172 -16.53 3.49 -9.89
N ASP A 173 -15.94 2.81 -10.87
CA ASP A 173 -15.18 1.57 -10.65
C ASP A 173 -13.91 1.83 -9.82
N MET A 174 -13.27 2.98 -10.00
CA MET A 174 -12.16 3.44 -9.14
C MET A 174 -12.62 3.57 -7.67
N ALA A 175 -13.69 4.31 -7.41
CA ALA A 175 -14.19 4.55 -6.06
C ALA A 175 -14.70 3.27 -5.38
N LEU A 176 -15.55 2.50 -6.08
CA LEU A 176 -16.06 1.23 -5.57
C LEU A 176 -14.94 0.19 -5.40
N GLY A 177 -13.93 0.22 -6.25
CA GLY A 177 -12.74 -0.63 -6.12
C GLY A 177 -11.97 -0.34 -4.84
N TRP A 178 -11.69 0.92 -4.54
CA TRP A 178 -11.06 1.31 -3.28
C TRP A 178 -11.93 0.95 -2.07
N LEU A 179 -13.23 1.25 -2.10
CA LEU A 179 -14.15 0.91 -1.01
C LEU A 179 -14.30 -0.59 -0.79
N SER A 180 -14.22 -1.40 -1.85
CA SER A 180 -14.20 -2.86 -1.73
C SER A 180 -12.92 -3.33 -1.02
N LEU A 181 -11.78 -2.70 -1.31
CA LEU A 181 -10.52 -3.00 -0.65
C LEU A 181 -10.56 -2.67 0.86
N VAL A 182 -11.18 -1.55 1.22
CA VAL A 182 -11.38 -1.10 2.61
C VAL A 182 -12.22 -2.09 3.41
N HIS A 183 -13.22 -2.72 2.79
CA HIS A 183 -14.19 -3.60 3.44
C HIS A 183 -13.94 -5.09 3.14
N ASP A 184 -12.68 -5.52 3.19
CA ASP A 184 -12.25 -6.91 3.07
C ASP A 184 -12.64 -7.67 1.80
N ASP A 185 -12.85 -6.96 0.69
CA ASP A 185 -13.22 -7.55 -0.61
C ASP A 185 -12.16 -7.24 -1.69
N PRO A 186 -10.92 -7.75 -1.53
CA PRO A 186 -9.83 -7.46 -2.45
C PRO A 186 -10.03 -8.10 -3.84
N VAL A 187 -10.87 -9.15 -3.93
CA VAL A 187 -11.20 -9.81 -5.20
C VAL A 187 -12.07 -8.89 -6.05
N VAL A 188 -13.15 -8.33 -5.50
CA VAL A 188 -13.99 -7.36 -6.21
C VAL A 188 -13.22 -6.06 -6.46
N ALA A 189 -12.40 -5.62 -5.49
CA ALA A 189 -11.51 -4.47 -5.68
C ALA A 189 -10.65 -4.63 -6.94
N ARG A 190 -9.91 -5.75 -7.05
CA ARG A 190 -9.13 -6.07 -8.25
C ARG A 190 -9.99 -6.08 -9.51
N GLN A 191 -11.18 -6.68 -9.47
CA GLN A 191 -12.07 -6.78 -10.63
C GLN A 191 -12.50 -5.40 -11.16
N LEU A 192 -12.87 -4.49 -10.26
CA LEU A 192 -13.27 -3.13 -10.64
C LEU A 192 -12.07 -2.31 -11.13
N LEU A 193 -10.93 -2.42 -10.43
CA LEU A 193 -9.76 -1.60 -10.70
C LEU A 193 -8.96 -2.04 -11.94
N GLN A 194 -9.10 -3.30 -12.39
CA GLN A 194 -8.48 -3.78 -13.62
C GLN A 194 -9.28 -3.42 -14.89
N ASN A 195 -10.59 -3.17 -14.75
CA ASN A 195 -11.48 -2.89 -15.88
C ASN A 195 -11.17 -1.50 -16.46
N ARG A 196 -10.43 -1.46 -17.57
CA ARG A 196 -10.12 -0.21 -18.27
C ARG A 196 -10.97 -0.04 -19.52
N THR A 197 -11.58 1.13 -19.64
CA THR A 197 -12.17 1.61 -20.89
C THR A 197 -11.04 1.98 -21.86
N GLN A 198 -10.67 1.05 -22.75
CA GLN A 198 -9.42 1.10 -23.53
C GLN A 198 -9.30 2.27 -24.55
N ALA A 199 -10.38 3.00 -24.85
CA ALA A 199 -10.38 4.03 -25.90
C ALA A 199 -10.73 5.46 -25.42
N GLU A 200 -11.40 5.64 -24.27
CA GLU A 200 -12.02 6.93 -23.87
C GLU A 200 -11.84 7.31 -22.39
N GLY A 201 -10.96 6.62 -21.65
CA GLY A 201 -10.73 6.87 -20.22
C GLY A 201 -9.79 8.03 -19.88
N SER A 202 -9.80 8.48 -18.62
CA SER A 202 -8.86 9.46 -18.07
C SER A 202 -7.60 8.79 -17.54
N GLU A 203 -6.43 9.26 -17.99
CA GLU A 203 -5.15 8.74 -17.49
C GLU A 203 -4.92 9.12 -16.00
N ARG A 204 -5.51 10.23 -15.51
CA ARG A 204 -5.45 10.62 -14.09
C ARG A 204 -6.22 9.65 -13.22
N ILE A 205 -7.43 9.26 -13.64
CA ILE A 205 -8.23 8.26 -12.93
C ILE A 205 -7.57 6.88 -13.04
N SER A 206 -6.96 6.57 -14.18
CA SER A 206 -6.16 5.36 -14.34
C SER A 206 -5.00 5.27 -13.34
N LEU A 207 -4.36 6.38 -12.97
CA LEU A 207 -3.33 6.39 -11.93
C LEU A 207 -3.88 6.07 -10.53
N TRP A 208 -5.06 6.59 -10.19
CA TRP A 208 -5.76 6.20 -8.97
C TRP A 208 -6.05 4.70 -8.96
N MET A 209 -6.57 4.18 -10.08
CA MET A 209 -6.83 2.76 -10.24
C MET A 209 -5.55 1.93 -10.14
N ASP A 210 -4.45 2.36 -10.75
CA ASP A 210 -3.14 1.72 -10.68
C ASP A 210 -2.65 1.61 -9.22
N GLY A 211 -2.76 2.69 -8.44
CA GLY A 211 -2.35 2.70 -7.03
C GLY A 211 -3.12 1.67 -6.18
N TRP A 212 -4.44 1.66 -6.30
CA TRP A 212 -5.28 0.73 -5.52
C TRP A 212 -5.25 -0.70 -6.07
N LEU A 213 -5.11 -0.89 -7.38
CA LEU A 213 -4.99 -2.20 -8.01
C LEU A 213 -3.69 -2.89 -7.59
N ALA A 214 -2.58 -2.15 -7.55
CA ALA A 214 -1.32 -2.66 -7.01
C ALA A 214 -1.52 -3.15 -5.57
N ARG A 215 -2.27 -2.41 -4.74
CA ARG A 215 -2.57 -2.81 -3.37
C ARG A 215 -3.49 -4.04 -3.29
N SER A 216 -4.49 -4.15 -4.17
CA SER A 216 -5.35 -5.33 -4.26
C SER A 216 -4.53 -6.58 -4.60
N HIS A 217 -3.68 -6.51 -5.62
CA HIS A 217 -2.77 -7.62 -5.95
C HIS A 217 -1.79 -7.94 -4.82
N PHE A 218 -1.25 -6.92 -4.13
CA PHE A 218 -0.41 -7.12 -2.97
C PHE A 218 -1.10 -7.96 -1.88
N ILE A 219 -2.33 -7.58 -1.51
CA ILE A 219 -3.12 -8.25 -0.47
C ILE A 219 -3.45 -9.69 -0.88
N LEU A 220 -3.80 -9.91 -2.15
CA LEU A 220 -4.08 -11.22 -2.76
C LEU A 220 -2.82 -12.10 -2.93
N GLY A 221 -1.61 -11.58 -2.68
CA GLY A 221 -0.35 -12.31 -2.86
C GLY A 221 0.14 -12.41 -4.30
N GLU A 222 -0.48 -11.68 -5.22
CA GLU A 222 -0.20 -11.66 -6.67
C GLU A 222 0.91 -10.64 -6.97
N TRP A 223 2.08 -10.84 -6.37
CA TRP A 223 3.11 -9.78 -6.32
C TRP A 223 3.79 -9.51 -7.66
N THR A 224 3.76 -10.46 -8.60
CA THR A 224 4.26 -10.23 -9.96
C THR A 224 3.36 -9.27 -10.72
N GLU A 225 2.05 -9.48 -10.63
CA GLU A 225 1.01 -8.62 -11.16
C GLU A 225 1.03 -7.25 -10.48
N ALA A 226 1.16 -7.21 -9.15
CA ALA A 226 1.30 -5.97 -8.39
C ALA A 226 2.49 -5.14 -8.90
N MET A 227 3.67 -5.75 -9.08
CA MET A 227 4.85 -5.05 -9.59
C MET A 227 4.66 -4.56 -11.03
N SER A 228 3.99 -5.33 -11.89
CA SER A 228 3.64 -4.90 -13.25
C SER A 228 2.74 -3.66 -13.24
N VAL A 229 1.77 -3.60 -12.32
CA VAL A 229 0.90 -2.44 -12.13
C VAL A 229 1.68 -1.25 -11.57
N VAL A 230 2.56 -1.47 -10.58
CA VAL A 230 3.45 -0.43 -10.04
C VAL A 230 4.28 0.20 -11.14
N GLU A 231 5.04 -0.59 -11.92
CA GLU A 231 5.92 -0.05 -12.97
C GLU A 231 5.14 0.68 -14.07
N ARG A 232 3.99 0.14 -14.48
CA ARG A 232 3.10 0.81 -15.43
C ARG A 232 2.56 2.12 -14.88
N GLY A 233 2.12 2.14 -13.63
CA GLY A 233 1.61 3.32 -12.95
C GLY A 233 2.69 4.39 -12.81
N LEU A 234 3.93 4.01 -12.45
CA LEU A 234 5.06 4.94 -12.35
C LEU A 234 5.44 5.51 -13.71
N ALA A 235 5.50 4.68 -14.76
CA ALA A 235 5.73 5.16 -16.13
C ALA A 235 4.64 6.12 -16.62
N ARG A 236 3.37 5.88 -16.23
CA ARG A 236 2.23 6.76 -16.51
C ARG A 236 2.37 8.08 -15.74
N ALA A 237 2.71 8.03 -14.45
CA ALA A 237 2.90 9.20 -13.61
C ALA A 237 4.03 10.08 -14.16
N GLU A 238 5.14 9.49 -14.59
CA GLU A 238 6.25 10.18 -15.23
C GLU A 238 5.85 10.80 -16.57
N ARG A 239 5.24 10.01 -17.47
CA ARG A 239 4.82 10.47 -18.80
C ARG A 239 3.88 11.66 -18.76
N PHE A 240 2.96 11.68 -17.81
CA PHE A 240 1.96 12.75 -17.67
C PHE A 240 2.32 13.75 -16.56
N GLU A 241 3.49 13.63 -15.96
CA GLU A 241 3.97 14.47 -14.85
C GLU A 241 2.99 14.64 -13.68
N ILE A 242 2.24 13.58 -13.36
CA ILE A 242 1.28 13.55 -12.24
C ILE A 242 1.99 12.98 -11.00
N LYS A 243 2.45 13.87 -10.13
CA LYS A 243 3.21 13.51 -8.91
C LYS A 243 2.34 13.19 -7.70
N LEU A 244 1.06 13.56 -7.76
CA LEU A 244 0.13 13.45 -6.65
C LEU A 244 -0.01 12.02 -6.10
N LEU A 245 0.02 11.01 -6.97
CA LEU A 245 -0.32 9.61 -6.63
C LEU A 245 0.88 8.67 -6.65
N GLU A 246 2.06 9.16 -7.02
CA GLU A 246 3.29 8.38 -7.06
C GLU A 246 3.56 7.63 -5.74
N PRO A 247 3.35 8.24 -4.55
CA PRO A 247 3.57 7.55 -3.28
C PRO A 247 2.72 6.29 -3.06
N LEU A 248 1.50 6.19 -3.60
CA LEU A 248 0.67 4.99 -3.47
C LEU A 248 1.29 3.79 -4.18
N LEU A 249 1.89 4.03 -5.35
CA LEU A 249 2.57 3.01 -6.15
C LEU A 249 3.90 2.60 -5.51
N LEU A 250 4.70 3.60 -5.11
CA LEU A 250 6.00 3.39 -4.48
C LEU A 250 5.87 2.63 -3.16
N TRP A 251 4.81 2.86 -2.39
CA TRP A 251 4.52 2.12 -1.18
C TRP A 251 4.43 0.61 -1.42
N THR A 252 3.63 0.20 -2.40
CA THR A 252 3.47 -1.22 -2.74
C THR A 252 4.76 -1.82 -3.30
N GLY A 253 5.41 -1.12 -4.25
CA GLY A 253 6.65 -1.59 -4.87
C GLY A 253 7.77 -1.80 -3.85
N ALA A 254 7.95 -0.86 -2.92
CA ALA A 254 8.98 -0.95 -1.88
C ALA A 254 8.74 -2.10 -0.91
N GLN A 255 7.48 -2.36 -0.52
CA GLN A 255 7.16 -3.49 0.35
C GLN A 255 7.48 -4.82 -0.34
N ILE A 256 7.03 -5.01 -1.59
CA ILE A 256 7.30 -6.25 -2.35
C ILE A 256 8.80 -6.46 -2.53
N ALA A 257 9.54 -5.42 -2.91
CA ALA A 257 10.99 -5.48 -3.04
C ALA A 257 11.67 -5.89 -1.73
N ALA A 258 11.22 -5.33 -0.58
CA ALA A 258 11.74 -5.70 0.73
C ALA A 258 11.42 -7.16 1.09
N PHE A 259 10.21 -7.66 0.82
CA PHE A 259 9.86 -9.07 1.02
C PHE A 259 10.67 -10.04 0.14
N ARG A 260 11.03 -9.60 -1.07
CA ARG A 260 11.90 -10.34 -2.02
C ARG A 260 13.39 -10.24 -1.72
N GLY A 261 13.77 -9.49 -0.68
CA GLY A 261 15.18 -9.24 -0.35
C GLY A 261 15.92 -8.33 -1.34
N ASP A 262 15.23 -7.68 -2.27
CA ASP A 262 15.81 -6.69 -3.18
C ASP A 262 15.94 -5.34 -2.45
N THR A 263 16.95 -5.26 -1.59
CA THR A 263 17.23 -4.07 -0.77
C THR A 263 17.63 -2.86 -1.60
N GLY A 264 18.17 -3.06 -2.81
CA GLY A 264 18.53 -1.99 -3.73
C GLY A 264 17.29 -1.34 -4.30
N LEU A 265 16.36 -2.13 -4.83
CA LEU A 265 15.10 -1.65 -5.37
C LEU A 265 14.20 -1.05 -4.30
N ALA A 266 14.08 -1.69 -3.13
CA ALA A 266 13.30 -1.17 -2.01
C ALA A 266 13.80 0.22 -1.59
N ARG A 267 15.12 0.39 -1.48
CA ARG A 267 15.75 1.69 -1.15
C ARG A 267 15.54 2.72 -2.25
N SER A 268 15.62 2.32 -3.52
CA SER A 268 15.35 3.20 -4.66
C SER A 268 13.93 3.79 -4.60
N TYR A 269 12.91 2.96 -4.34
CA TYR A 269 11.55 3.44 -4.17
C TYR A 269 11.38 4.33 -2.93
N VAL A 270 11.93 3.93 -1.78
CA VAL A 270 11.84 4.74 -0.55
C VAL A 270 12.50 6.11 -0.73
N ASN A 271 13.62 6.19 -1.45
CA ASN A 271 14.32 7.45 -1.71
C ASN A 271 13.55 8.41 -2.63
N ARG A 272 12.61 7.93 -3.44
CA ARG A 272 11.71 8.76 -4.25
C ARG A 272 10.59 9.38 -3.43
N LEU A 273 10.28 8.83 -2.26
CA LEU A 273 9.24 9.35 -1.37
C LEU A 273 9.74 10.61 -0.66
N SER A 274 9.16 11.76 -0.97
CA SER A 274 9.38 13.01 -0.25
C SER A 274 8.18 13.30 0.65
N ILE A 275 8.46 13.62 1.92
CA ILE A 275 7.47 14.16 2.86
C ILE A 275 7.93 15.58 3.17
N SER A 276 7.21 16.56 2.64
CA SER A 276 7.46 17.99 2.88
C SER A 276 6.24 18.64 3.52
N PRO A 277 6.38 19.81 4.19
CA PRO A 277 5.23 20.57 4.67
C PRO A 277 4.23 20.97 3.56
N ASP A 278 4.69 21.00 2.30
CA ASP A 278 3.89 21.28 1.10
C ASP A 278 3.36 20.00 0.42
N SER A 279 3.46 18.83 1.05
CA SER A 279 2.90 17.59 0.53
C SER A 279 1.46 17.40 0.96
N PHE A 280 0.59 16.94 0.05
CA PHE A 280 -0.78 16.53 0.38
C PHE A 280 -0.77 15.32 1.34
N LEU A 281 -1.88 15.06 2.04
CA LEU A 281 -2.00 13.86 2.87
C LEU A 281 -1.99 12.57 2.05
N ILE A 282 -2.60 12.57 0.86
CA ILE A 282 -2.53 11.45 -0.08
C ILE A 282 -1.09 11.11 -0.51
N GLN A 283 -0.14 12.05 -0.34
CA GLN A 283 1.28 11.79 -0.57
C GLN A 283 1.99 11.41 0.73
N SER A 284 1.72 12.12 1.82
CA SER A 284 2.44 12.00 3.09
C SER A 284 2.15 10.70 3.83
N VAL A 285 0.88 10.28 3.88
CA VAL A 285 0.44 9.06 4.58
C VAL A 285 1.07 7.81 3.97
N PRO A 286 0.89 7.49 2.67
CA PRO A 286 1.55 6.32 2.07
C PRO A 286 3.08 6.42 2.09
N SER A 287 3.66 7.62 2.05
CA SER A 287 5.10 7.80 2.20
C SER A 287 5.61 7.35 3.57
N ALA A 288 4.93 7.77 4.64
CA ALA A 288 5.29 7.40 6.00
C ALA A 288 5.00 5.92 6.28
N MET A 289 3.86 5.40 5.81
CA MET A 289 3.54 3.97 5.87
C MET A 289 4.63 3.14 5.17
N CYS A 290 5.03 3.52 3.95
CA CYS A 290 6.09 2.83 3.23
C CYS A 290 7.39 2.76 4.02
N ARG A 291 7.86 3.90 4.56
CA ARG A 291 9.07 3.95 5.39
C ARG A 291 8.95 3.07 6.62
N MET A 292 7.83 3.13 7.32
CA MET A 292 7.56 2.32 8.51
C MET A 292 7.63 0.83 8.17
N HIS A 293 6.86 0.39 7.17
CA HIS A 293 6.82 -1.01 6.77
C HIS A 293 8.17 -1.52 6.29
N VAL A 294 8.87 -0.80 5.40
CA VAL A 294 10.20 -1.23 4.91
C VAL A 294 11.19 -1.32 6.07
N ALA A 295 11.16 -0.38 7.02
CA ALA A 295 12.00 -0.44 8.21
C ALA A 295 11.67 -1.65 9.11
N THR A 296 10.38 -1.93 9.34
CA THR A 296 9.95 -3.15 10.06
C THR A 296 10.44 -4.42 9.37
N LEU A 297 10.29 -4.50 8.04
CA LEU A 297 10.78 -5.64 7.26
C LEU A 297 12.30 -5.75 7.31
N ALA A 298 13.03 -4.63 7.40
CA ALA A 298 14.48 -4.61 7.58
C ALA A 298 14.92 -4.84 9.05
N THR A 299 14.01 -5.07 9.99
CA THR A 299 14.26 -5.17 11.44
C THR A 299 14.88 -3.91 12.07
N ASP A 300 14.74 -2.76 11.40
CA ASP A 300 15.13 -1.45 11.91
C ASP A 300 13.96 -0.83 12.69
N ASN A 301 13.77 -1.31 13.92
CA ASN A 301 12.64 -0.92 14.77
C ASN A 301 12.66 0.56 15.14
N ALA A 302 13.85 1.17 15.24
CA ALA A 302 13.99 2.59 15.56
C ALA A 302 13.51 3.47 14.40
N THR A 303 13.86 3.14 13.15
CA THR A 303 13.33 3.84 11.97
C THR A 303 11.84 3.56 11.78
N ALA A 304 11.38 2.33 12.05
CA ALA A 304 9.96 1.99 11.99
C ALA A 304 9.14 2.84 12.98
N ALA A 305 9.56 2.91 14.24
CA ALA A 305 8.91 3.72 15.27
C ALA A 305 8.88 5.21 14.89
N ARG A 306 10.01 5.78 14.43
CA ARG A 306 10.04 7.18 13.97
C ARG A 306 9.09 7.46 12.80
N ALA A 307 8.99 6.54 11.84
CA ALA A 307 8.07 6.69 10.72
C ALA A 307 6.61 6.57 11.18
N GLY A 308 6.33 5.75 12.20
CA GLY A 308 5.03 5.68 12.87
C GLY A 308 4.71 6.93 13.71
N ASP A 309 5.68 7.53 14.40
CA ASP A 309 5.51 8.81 15.10
C ASP A 309 5.07 9.92 14.11
N MET A 310 5.59 9.90 12.87
CA MET A 310 5.14 10.82 11.82
C MET A 310 3.66 10.59 11.44
N LEU A 311 3.19 9.34 11.41
CA LEU A 311 1.78 9.04 11.16
C LEU A 311 0.90 9.46 12.34
N ALA A 312 1.35 9.25 13.57
CA ALA A 312 0.66 9.74 14.77
C ALA A 312 0.56 11.29 14.80
N ASP A 313 1.61 11.99 14.39
CA ASP A 313 1.60 13.46 14.25
C ASP A 313 0.68 13.93 13.11
N ILE A 314 0.60 13.20 12.00
CA ILE A 314 -0.42 13.45 10.98
C ILE A 314 -1.82 13.26 11.57
N ASN A 315 -2.04 12.15 12.27
CA ASN A 315 -3.32 11.77 12.86
C ASN A 315 -3.83 12.80 13.89
N SER A 316 -2.93 13.36 14.70
CA SER A 316 -3.30 14.38 15.70
C SER A 316 -3.82 15.68 15.07
N ARG A 317 -3.45 15.96 13.82
CA ARG A 317 -3.87 17.14 13.05
C ARG A 317 -5.02 16.84 12.09
N ARG A 318 -5.10 15.60 11.63
CA ARG A 318 -6.14 15.11 10.73
C ARG A 318 -6.38 13.65 11.03
N ASP A 319 -7.61 13.31 11.43
CA ASP A 319 -8.00 11.93 11.64
C ASP A 319 -7.76 11.09 10.38
N ILE A 320 -6.84 10.13 10.47
CA ILE A 320 -6.52 9.14 9.42
C ILE A 320 -6.81 7.70 9.89
N MET A 321 -7.47 7.55 11.04
CA MET A 321 -7.80 6.25 11.65
C MET A 321 -9.25 5.81 11.31
N GLN A 322 -9.79 6.26 10.18
CA GLN A 322 -11.07 5.73 9.67
C GLN A 322 -10.86 4.26 9.28
N PRO A 323 -11.67 3.31 9.80
CA PRO A 323 -11.45 1.88 9.63
C PRO A 323 -11.20 1.49 8.16
N GLY A 324 -10.08 0.82 7.93
CA GLY A 324 -9.73 0.17 6.65
C GLY A 324 -9.11 1.07 5.59
N PHE A 325 -9.21 2.40 5.69
CA PHE A 325 -8.68 3.32 4.68
C PHE A 325 -7.15 3.43 4.70
N TRP A 326 -6.58 3.66 5.88
CA TRP A 326 -5.14 3.77 6.10
C TRP A 326 -4.75 2.86 7.25
N PRO A 327 -4.49 1.57 7.01
CA PRO A 327 -4.32 0.63 8.11
C PRO A 327 -2.85 0.57 8.57
N TRP A 328 -2.41 1.53 9.38
CA TRP A 328 -1.02 1.72 9.84
C TRP A 328 -0.79 1.33 11.32
N GLU A 329 -1.85 1.27 12.10
CA GLU A 329 -1.88 1.16 13.56
C GLU A 329 -1.19 -0.10 14.05
N ASP A 330 -1.48 -1.25 13.43
CA ASP A 330 -0.96 -2.56 13.84
C ASP A 330 0.57 -2.65 13.70
N VAL A 331 1.12 -1.99 12.68
CA VAL A 331 2.55 -1.98 12.40
C VAL A 331 3.23 -1.02 13.37
N TYR A 332 2.62 0.14 13.61
CA TYR A 332 3.14 1.14 14.51
C TYR A 332 3.17 0.65 15.95
N ALA A 333 2.05 0.12 16.46
CA ALA A 333 1.97 -0.46 17.81
C ALA A 333 3.01 -1.58 18.00
N GLN A 334 3.20 -2.45 17.00
CA GLN A 334 4.27 -3.44 17.05
C GLN A 334 5.68 -2.84 17.02
N ALA A 335 5.90 -1.75 16.27
CA ALA A 335 7.20 -1.06 16.27
C ALA A 335 7.48 -0.44 17.64
N LEU A 336 6.47 0.18 18.28
CA LEU A 336 6.53 0.73 19.63
C LEU A 336 6.86 -0.33 20.68
N LEU A 337 6.18 -1.49 20.65
CA LEU A 337 6.48 -2.63 21.53
C LEU A 337 7.93 -3.09 21.39
N ARG A 338 8.48 -3.12 20.17
CA ARG A 338 9.86 -3.54 19.90
C ARG A 338 10.91 -2.54 20.37
N VAL A 339 10.54 -1.28 20.57
CA VAL A 339 11.40 -0.23 21.16
C VAL A 339 11.02 0.08 22.61
N GLU A 340 10.25 -0.82 23.26
CA GLU A 340 9.86 -0.74 24.67
C GLU A 340 9.04 0.51 25.05
N ARG A 341 8.36 1.13 24.09
CA ARG A 341 7.36 2.20 24.31
C ARG A 341 5.98 1.57 24.53
N ILE A 342 5.82 0.89 25.66
CA ILE A 342 4.64 0.04 25.94
C ILE A 342 3.36 0.85 26.09
N ASP A 343 3.40 1.97 26.81
CA ASP A 343 2.21 2.82 27.04
C ASP A 343 1.72 3.41 25.71
N ASP A 344 2.61 3.98 24.89
CA ASP A 344 2.26 4.48 23.56
C ASP A 344 1.68 3.37 22.65
N ALA A 345 2.19 2.14 22.78
CA ALA A 345 1.69 1.01 22.01
C ALA A 345 0.27 0.60 22.43
N ASP A 346 -0.02 0.70 23.73
CA ASP A 346 -1.35 0.46 24.29
C ASP A 346 -2.35 1.51 23.83
N ASP A 347 -2.01 2.80 23.95
CA ASP A 347 -2.86 3.92 23.52
C ASP A 347 -3.29 3.78 22.05
N VAL A 348 -2.33 3.47 21.16
CA VAL A 348 -2.60 3.26 19.73
C VAL A 348 -3.46 2.02 19.51
N THR A 349 -3.21 0.94 20.26
CA THR A 349 -3.94 -0.32 20.11
C THR A 349 -5.38 -0.19 20.58
N GLU A 350 -5.61 0.40 21.75
CA GLU A 350 -6.93 0.66 22.32
C GLU A 350 -7.74 1.57 21.40
N THR A 351 -7.17 2.73 21.01
CA THR A 351 -7.84 3.67 20.10
C THR A 351 -8.24 3.02 18.77
N ALA A 352 -7.37 2.16 18.22
CA ALA A 352 -7.66 1.46 16.98
C ALA A 352 -8.76 0.41 17.17
N LEU A 353 -8.73 -0.39 18.24
CA LEU A 353 -9.75 -1.39 18.55
C LEU A 353 -11.13 -0.74 18.75
N ASP A 354 -11.20 0.35 19.50
CA ASP A 354 -12.43 1.11 19.72
C ASP A 354 -13.05 1.63 18.42
N ARG A 355 -12.21 2.13 17.51
CA ARG A 355 -12.66 2.60 16.18
C ARG A 355 -13.07 1.46 15.25
N HIS A 356 -12.43 0.31 15.36
CA HIS A 356 -12.78 -0.86 14.57
C HIS A 356 -14.03 -1.56 15.08
N ASP A 357 -14.44 -1.33 16.33
CA ASP A 357 -15.64 -1.93 16.89
C ASP A 357 -16.87 -1.56 16.05
N GLY A 358 -17.70 -2.56 15.76
CA GLY A 358 -18.87 -2.41 14.89
C GLY A 358 -18.59 -2.15 13.40
N SER A 359 -17.34 -2.00 12.94
CA SER A 359 -17.03 -1.78 11.51
C SER A 359 -17.31 -3.00 10.62
N GLY A 360 -17.26 -4.21 11.18
CA GLY A 360 -17.39 -5.46 10.43
C GLY A 360 -16.19 -5.81 9.55
N ILE A 361 -15.06 -5.11 9.68
CA ILE A 361 -13.83 -5.35 8.90
C ILE A 361 -12.94 -6.34 9.68
N LEU A 362 -13.04 -7.61 9.33
CA LEU A 362 -12.39 -8.73 10.02
C LEU A 362 -10.86 -8.69 9.88
N SER A 363 -10.32 -8.18 8.77
CA SER A 363 -8.87 -8.08 8.57
C SER A 363 -8.21 -7.10 9.56
N LEU A 364 -8.92 -6.04 9.97
CA LEU A 364 -8.42 -5.10 10.98
C LEU A 364 -8.36 -5.75 12.36
N GLN A 365 -9.41 -6.50 12.74
CA GLN A 365 -9.43 -7.26 13.98
C GLN A 365 -8.27 -8.26 14.02
N ALA A 366 -8.06 -9.00 12.92
CA ALA A 366 -6.95 -9.94 12.81
C ALA A 366 -5.57 -9.29 12.89
N LYS A 367 -5.37 -8.13 12.25
CA LYS A 367 -4.10 -7.39 12.31
C LYS A 367 -3.81 -6.83 13.70
N MET A 368 -4.83 -6.31 14.38
CA MET A 368 -4.71 -5.73 15.73
C MET A 368 -4.51 -6.78 16.82
N SER A 369 -4.82 -8.05 16.56
CA SER A 369 -4.55 -9.12 17.52
C SER A 369 -3.06 -9.27 17.85
N VAL A 370 -2.18 -8.90 16.92
CA VAL A 370 -0.73 -9.01 17.10
C VAL A 370 -0.20 -8.04 18.17
N PRO A 371 -0.41 -6.72 18.06
CA PRO A 371 -0.02 -5.80 19.14
C PRO A 371 -0.83 -6.04 20.42
N ALA A 372 -2.15 -6.33 20.35
CA ALA A 372 -2.97 -6.59 21.53
C ALA A 372 -2.48 -7.82 22.31
N GLY A 373 -2.19 -8.93 21.63
CA GLY A 373 -1.61 -10.11 22.26
C GLY A 373 -0.20 -9.87 22.80
N GLY A 374 0.60 -9.06 22.10
CA GLY A 374 1.91 -8.61 22.58
C GLY A 374 1.84 -7.81 23.87
N LEU A 375 0.87 -6.89 23.98
CA LEU A 375 0.61 -6.08 25.17
C LEU A 375 0.14 -6.93 26.36
N ALA A 376 -0.80 -7.86 26.14
CA ALA A 376 -1.25 -8.78 27.19
C ALA A 376 -0.09 -9.60 27.76
N ILE A 377 0.78 -10.13 26.89
CA ILE A 377 1.99 -10.85 27.31
C ILE A 377 2.96 -9.93 28.07
N ALA A 378 3.17 -8.69 27.61
CA ALA A 378 4.03 -7.72 28.29
C ALA A 378 3.52 -7.37 29.69
N ARG A 379 2.20 -7.42 29.89
CA ARG A 379 1.52 -7.22 31.20
C ARG A 379 1.51 -8.47 32.08
N GLY A 380 2.01 -9.60 31.57
CA GLY A 380 2.08 -10.88 32.29
C GLY A 380 0.89 -11.81 32.06
N ASP A 381 -0.10 -11.41 31.26
CA ASP A 381 -1.24 -12.26 30.89
C ASP A 381 -0.94 -13.02 29.59
N VAL A 382 -0.17 -14.10 29.75
CA VAL A 382 0.29 -14.93 28.62
C VAL A 382 -0.88 -15.68 27.97
N ASP A 383 -1.84 -16.15 28.76
CA ASP A 383 -2.95 -16.96 28.23
C ASP A 383 -3.89 -16.09 27.39
N GLU A 384 -4.21 -14.88 27.86
CA GLU A 384 -4.99 -13.92 27.08
C GLU A 384 -4.26 -13.51 25.80
N GLY A 385 -2.95 -13.24 25.89
CA GLY A 385 -2.19 -12.85 24.71
C GLY A 385 -2.10 -13.95 23.65
N LEU A 386 -2.00 -15.22 24.06
CA LEU A 386 -2.07 -16.36 23.13
C LEU A 386 -3.47 -16.53 22.54
N ARG A 387 -4.53 -16.33 23.33
CA ARG A 387 -5.93 -16.39 22.88
C ARG A 387 -6.20 -15.35 21.79
N LEU A 388 -5.81 -14.09 22.01
CA LEU A 388 -5.94 -13.01 21.02
C LEU A 388 -5.22 -13.35 19.71
N LEU A 389 -4.00 -13.87 19.79
CA LEU A 389 -3.23 -14.27 18.61
C LEU A 389 -3.87 -15.45 17.86
N ASP A 390 -4.37 -16.46 18.58
CA ASP A 390 -5.13 -17.58 17.99
C ASP A 390 -6.38 -17.07 17.27
N ASP A 391 -7.20 -16.21 17.92
CA ASP A 391 -8.41 -15.61 17.33
C ASP A 391 -8.08 -14.81 16.05
N GLY A 392 -6.98 -14.05 16.05
CA GLY A 392 -6.57 -13.27 14.88
C GLY A 392 -6.08 -14.12 13.72
N VAL A 393 -5.44 -15.27 14.00
CA VAL A 393 -5.08 -16.25 12.97
C VAL A 393 -6.33 -16.88 12.37
N ASP A 394 -7.30 -17.29 13.19
CA ASP A 394 -8.57 -17.85 12.72
C ASP A 394 -9.35 -16.85 11.86
N ALA A 395 -9.38 -15.58 12.29
CA ALA A 395 -10.01 -14.48 11.55
C ALA A 395 -9.39 -14.29 10.16
N ILE A 396 -8.06 -14.15 10.05
CA ILE A 396 -7.41 -13.90 8.75
C ILE A 396 -7.43 -15.12 7.83
N GLU A 397 -7.48 -16.34 8.37
CA GLU A 397 -7.57 -17.57 7.58
C GLU A 397 -8.89 -17.72 6.80
N SER A 398 -9.93 -17.03 7.25
CA SER A 398 -11.21 -16.99 6.55
C SER A 398 -11.24 -16.03 5.36
N LEU A 399 -10.20 -15.19 5.19
CA LEU A 399 -10.14 -14.13 4.19
C LEU A 399 -9.13 -14.45 3.07
N PRO A 400 -9.38 -14.02 1.82
CA PRO A 400 -8.44 -14.20 0.70
C PRO A 400 -7.31 -13.17 0.75
N MET A 401 -6.53 -13.16 1.84
CA MET A 401 -5.51 -12.14 2.13
C MET A 401 -4.16 -12.73 2.56
N PRO A 402 -3.50 -13.55 1.71
CA PRO A 402 -2.26 -14.25 2.08
C PRO A 402 -1.12 -13.33 2.52
N ALA A 403 -1.06 -12.08 2.04
CA ALA A 403 -0.04 -11.13 2.46
C ALA A 403 -0.21 -10.67 3.92
N TYR A 404 -1.45 -10.55 4.40
CA TYR A 404 -1.73 -10.24 5.82
C TYR A 404 -1.63 -11.50 6.67
N GLN A 405 -2.19 -12.61 6.19
CA GLN A 405 -2.15 -13.91 6.84
C GLN A 405 -0.70 -14.33 7.17
N SER A 406 0.19 -14.34 6.17
CA SER A 406 1.59 -14.74 6.34
C SER A 406 2.33 -13.89 7.38
N ARG A 407 2.07 -12.58 7.42
CA ARG A 407 2.67 -11.68 8.42
C ARG A 407 2.14 -11.97 9.82
N ILE A 408 0.83 -12.10 10.01
CA ILE A 408 0.22 -12.40 11.32
C ILE A 408 0.75 -13.74 11.86
N ILE A 409 0.74 -14.79 11.04
CA ILE A 409 1.25 -16.13 11.42
C ILE A 409 2.74 -16.07 11.76
N TYR A 410 3.53 -15.32 10.99
CA TYR A 410 4.97 -15.16 11.25
C TYR A 410 5.23 -14.48 12.60
N GLU A 411 4.54 -13.37 12.89
CA GLU A 411 4.67 -12.64 14.16
C GLU A 411 4.23 -13.52 15.34
N TYR A 412 3.15 -14.29 15.17
CA TYR A 412 2.73 -15.24 16.19
C TYR A 412 3.77 -16.33 16.44
N GLY A 413 4.37 -16.87 15.38
CA GLY A 413 5.51 -17.79 15.49
C GLY A 413 6.66 -17.20 16.31
N GLN A 414 6.98 -15.92 16.14
CA GLN A 414 8.00 -15.23 16.94
C GLN A 414 7.62 -15.16 18.43
N VAL A 415 6.35 -14.87 18.74
CA VAL A 415 5.82 -14.85 20.11
C VAL A 415 5.95 -16.24 20.75
N LEU A 416 5.46 -17.28 20.07
CA LEU A 416 5.54 -18.68 20.55
C LEU A 416 6.98 -19.12 20.80
N ARG A 417 7.91 -18.71 19.94
CA ARG A 417 9.34 -18.96 20.11
C ARG A 417 9.87 -18.31 21.38
N ARG A 418 9.57 -17.03 21.62
CA ARG A 418 9.97 -16.29 22.83
C ARG A 418 9.43 -16.95 24.10
N LEU A 419 8.21 -17.49 24.06
CA LEU A 419 7.58 -18.25 25.15
C LEU A 419 8.04 -19.72 25.26
N GLY A 420 9.00 -20.16 24.45
CA GLY A 420 9.55 -21.52 24.48
C GLY A 420 8.61 -22.60 23.92
N ARG A 421 7.50 -22.24 23.25
CA ARG A 421 6.52 -23.16 22.65
C ARG A 421 7.00 -23.69 21.29
N ARG A 422 8.16 -24.38 21.30
CA ARG A 422 8.93 -24.73 20.10
C ARG A 422 8.14 -25.44 19.00
N ARG A 423 7.28 -26.42 19.35
CA ARG A 423 6.48 -27.15 18.36
C ARG A 423 5.46 -26.25 17.66
N ARG A 424 4.62 -25.54 18.44
CA ARG A 424 3.65 -24.58 17.88
C ARG A 424 4.35 -23.50 17.05
N ALA A 425 5.53 -23.03 17.49
CA ALA A 425 6.32 -22.07 16.72
C ALA A 425 6.79 -22.64 15.37
N ASP A 426 7.30 -23.89 15.33
CA ASP A 426 7.68 -24.55 14.07
C ASP A 426 6.47 -24.71 13.13
N ASP A 427 5.30 -25.06 13.66
CA ASP A 427 4.06 -25.16 12.88
C ASP A 427 3.71 -23.80 12.25
N MET A 428 3.76 -22.71 13.01
CA MET A 428 3.52 -21.35 12.49
C MET A 428 4.54 -20.94 11.43
N PHE A 429 5.84 -21.14 11.68
CA PHE A 429 6.86 -20.79 10.69
C PHE A 429 6.81 -21.66 9.43
N THR A 430 6.35 -22.90 9.53
CA THR A 430 6.10 -23.76 8.36
C THR A 430 5.01 -23.15 7.49
N ARG A 431 3.85 -22.87 8.08
CA ARG A 431 2.69 -22.30 7.38
C ARG A 431 3.01 -20.93 6.78
N ALA A 432 3.61 -20.03 7.57
CA ALA A 432 4.03 -18.72 7.08
C ALA A 432 5.04 -18.85 5.92
N GLY A 433 6.01 -19.75 6.04
CA GLY A 433 7.02 -20.01 5.00
C GLY A 433 6.40 -20.50 3.68
N GLU A 434 5.39 -21.37 3.73
CA GLU A 434 4.66 -21.85 2.54
C GLU A 434 3.91 -20.71 1.84
N ILE A 435 3.19 -19.88 2.60
CA ILE A 435 2.46 -18.73 2.05
C ILE A 435 3.44 -17.69 1.47
N PHE A 436 4.53 -17.39 2.19
CA PHE A 436 5.59 -16.52 1.69
C PHE A 436 6.24 -17.04 0.41
N ALA A 437 6.48 -18.35 0.32
CA ALA A 437 7.03 -18.97 -0.89
C ALA A 437 6.08 -18.84 -2.08
N ALA A 438 4.77 -19.04 -1.87
CA ALA A 438 3.76 -18.88 -2.92
C ALA A 438 3.70 -17.46 -3.50
N MET A 439 3.93 -16.43 -2.67
CA MET A 439 3.97 -15.03 -3.12
C MET A 439 5.35 -14.59 -3.65
N GLY A 440 6.38 -15.43 -3.48
CA GLY A 440 7.77 -15.13 -3.86
C GLY A 440 8.53 -14.26 -2.85
N ALA A 441 8.16 -14.28 -1.57
CA ALA A 441 8.81 -13.54 -0.48
C ALA A 441 10.10 -14.21 0.01
N THR A 442 11.11 -14.29 -0.86
CA THR A 442 12.37 -15.04 -0.62
C THR A 442 13.06 -14.71 0.71
N GLU A 443 13.17 -13.44 1.10
CA GLU A 443 13.78 -13.05 2.38
C GLU A 443 13.00 -13.62 3.57
N PHE A 444 11.67 -13.64 3.50
CA PHE A 444 10.83 -14.14 4.58
C PHE A 444 10.75 -15.66 4.62
N VAL A 445 10.86 -16.34 3.48
CA VAL A 445 11.08 -17.79 3.43
C VAL A 445 12.38 -18.14 4.18
N ASP A 446 13.46 -17.42 3.91
CA ASP A 446 14.73 -17.63 4.58
C ASP A 446 14.67 -17.32 6.08
N ARG A 447 13.92 -16.29 6.49
CA ARG A 447 13.65 -15.99 7.90
C ARG A 447 12.90 -17.12 8.59
N CYS A 448 11.79 -17.59 8.02
CA CYS A 448 11.06 -18.74 8.57
C CYS A 448 12.00 -19.93 8.75
N ASN A 449 12.83 -20.24 7.73
CA ASN A 449 13.81 -21.32 7.83
C ASN A 449 14.86 -21.11 8.93
N ARG A 450 15.36 -19.87 9.11
CA ARG A 450 16.29 -19.53 10.21
C ARG A 450 15.62 -19.73 11.57
N GLU A 451 14.39 -19.26 11.73
CA GLU A 451 13.63 -19.41 12.97
C GLU A 451 13.37 -20.87 13.34
N ARG A 452 12.98 -21.69 12.38
CA ARG A 452 12.79 -23.14 12.56
C ARG A 452 14.07 -23.86 12.96
N ARG A 453 15.21 -23.51 12.34
CA ARG A 453 16.53 -24.06 12.72
C ARG A 453 16.92 -23.65 14.13
N ALA A 454 16.69 -22.39 14.51
CA ALA A 454 16.95 -21.89 15.86
C ALA A 454 16.07 -22.58 16.92
N GLY A 455 14.84 -22.94 16.57
CA GLY A 455 13.93 -23.74 17.41
C GLY A 455 14.34 -25.21 17.58
N GLY A 456 15.35 -25.69 16.84
CA GLY A 456 15.86 -27.06 16.90
C GLY A 456 14.96 -28.13 16.28
N LEU A 457 13.83 -27.72 15.67
CA LEU A 457 12.81 -28.59 15.07
C LEU A 457 12.73 -28.47 13.54
N GLY A 458 13.27 -27.39 12.97
CA GLY A 458 13.33 -27.25 11.52
C GLY A 458 14.07 -28.41 10.87
N ALA A 459 13.60 -28.83 9.70
CA ALA A 459 14.33 -29.77 8.86
C ALA A 459 15.76 -29.23 8.70
N ARG A 460 16.72 -29.87 9.37
CA ARG A 460 18.13 -29.72 9.00
C ARG A 460 18.15 -29.96 7.50
N THR A 461 18.57 -28.99 6.70
CA THR A 461 18.61 -29.10 5.25
C THR A 461 19.38 -30.36 4.91
N THR A 462 18.66 -31.43 4.60
CA THR A 462 19.24 -32.70 4.25
C THR A 462 19.21 -32.81 2.74
N ASN A 463 20.31 -33.23 2.13
CA ASN A 463 20.32 -33.59 0.71
C ASN A 463 19.33 -34.75 0.43
N ALA A 464 19.17 -35.17 -0.83
CA ALA A 464 18.32 -36.32 -1.21
C ALA A 464 18.66 -37.63 -0.45
N ALA A 465 19.85 -37.69 0.16
CA ALA A 465 20.31 -38.78 1.00
C ALA A 465 19.98 -38.62 2.51
N GLY A 466 19.29 -37.56 2.93
CA GLY A 466 18.96 -37.34 4.35
C GLY A 466 20.13 -36.80 5.19
N LEU A 467 21.22 -36.33 4.57
CA LEU A 467 22.43 -35.85 5.24
C LEU A 467 22.49 -34.32 5.33
N THR A 468 22.86 -33.76 6.48
CA THR A 468 23.14 -32.32 6.63
C THR A 468 24.35 -31.89 5.78
N PRO A 469 24.61 -30.60 5.54
CA PRO A 469 25.77 -30.16 4.75
C PRO A 469 27.09 -30.68 5.33
N GLN A 470 27.27 -30.58 6.65
CA GLN A 470 28.45 -31.10 7.34
C GLN A 470 28.55 -32.63 7.31
N GLU A 471 27.42 -33.35 7.38
CA GLU A 471 27.41 -34.81 7.23
C GLU A 471 27.72 -35.24 5.78
N ALA A 472 27.28 -34.48 4.78
CA ALA A 472 27.57 -34.73 3.37
C ALA A 472 29.05 -34.50 3.04
N GLU A 473 29.63 -33.42 3.58
CA GLU A 473 31.04 -33.09 3.41
C GLU A 473 31.95 -34.11 4.08
N ILE A 474 31.64 -34.51 5.32
CA ILE A 474 32.32 -35.63 5.99
C ILE A 474 32.14 -36.93 5.20
N ALA A 475 30.93 -37.23 4.70
CA ALA A 475 30.68 -38.46 3.94
C ALA A 475 31.47 -38.51 2.62
N ALA A 476 31.63 -37.36 1.94
CA ALA A 476 32.39 -37.25 0.70
C ALA A 476 33.89 -37.52 0.93
N LEU A 477 34.52 -36.83 1.88
CA LEU A 477 35.95 -37.03 2.19
C LEU A 477 36.27 -38.48 2.57
N ILE A 478 35.38 -39.10 3.36
CA ILE A 478 35.54 -40.48 3.80
C ILE A 478 35.31 -41.47 2.65
N ALA A 479 34.38 -41.17 1.73
CA ALA A 479 34.16 -41.96 0.52
C ALA A 479 35.32 -41.87 -0.47
N ASP A 480 36.03 -40.73 -0.51
CA ASP A 480 37.23 -40.49 -1.31
C ASP A 480 38.51 -41.06 -0.67
N GLY A 481 38.40 -41.65 0.53
CA GLY A 481 39.45 -42.43 1.16
C GLY A 481 40.12 -41.78 2.36
N ALA A 482 39.79 -40.53 2.73
CA ALA A 482 40.40 -39.83 3.85
C ALA A 482 40.13 -40.54 5.19
N SER A 483 41.13 -40.70 6.05
CA SER A 483 40.94 -41.19 7.42
C SER A 483 40.17 -40.18 8.28
N ASN A 484 39.62 -40.62 9.43
CA ASN A 484 38.90 -39.71 10.34
C ASN A 484 39.79 -38.56 10.84
N ARG A 485 41.12 -38.76 10.92
CA ARG A 485 42.08 -37.71 11.30
C ARG A 485 42.32 -36.71 10.17
N GLU A 486 42.41 -37.18 8.94
CA GLU A 486 42.58 -36.31 7.76
C GLU A 486 41.33 -35.48 7.51
N ALA A 487 40.15 -36.11 7.52
CA ALA A 487 38.88 -35.38 7.41
C ALA A 487 38.66 -34.39 8.57
N ALA A 488 39.10 -34.75 9.79
CA ALA A 488 39.08 -33.84 10.92
C ALA A 488 40.02 -32.64 10.73
N ALA A 489 41.23 -32.85 10.20
CA ALA A 489 42.17 -31.78 9.91
C ALA A 489 41.67 -30.85 8.79
N GLU A 490 41.09 -31.42 7.73
CA GLU A 490 40.57 -30.68 6.57
C GLU A 490 39.34 -29.83 6.93
N LEU A 491 38.47 -30.34 7.80
CA LEU A 491 37.24 -29.65 8.23
C LEU A 491 37.38 -28.88 9.54
N PHE A 492 38.59 -28.77 10.10
CA PHE A 492 38.86 -28.13 11.40
C PHE A 492 37.99 -28.70 12.55
N LEU A 493 37.82 -30.02 12.58
CA LEU A 493 37.06 -30.76 13.59
C LEU A 493 37.97 -31.65 14.44
N SER A 494 37.44 -32.19 15.53
CA SER A 494 38.11 -33.28 16.25
C SER A 494 37.82 -34.64 15.58
N PRO A 495 38.74 -35.61 15.60
CA PRO A 495 38.47 -36.96 15.10
C PRO A 495 37.23 -37.62 15.73
N LYS A 496 36.98 -37.32 17.01
CA LYS A 496 35.79 -37.79 17.75
C LYS A 496 34.48 -37.18 17.22
N THR A 497 34.54 -35.94 16.75
CA THR A 497 33.41 -35.27 16.09
C THR A 497 33.11 -35.94 14.74
N VAL A 498 34.14 -36.28 13.97
CA VAL A 498 33.99 -37.01 12.70
C VAL A 498 33.35 -38.39 12.90
N GLU A 499 33.81 -39.15 13.90
CA GLU A 499 33.22 -40.46 14.27
C GLU A 499 31.74 -40.36 14.65
N TYR A 500 31.38 -39.33 15.41
CA TYR A 500 30.00 -39.05 15.79
C TYR A 500 29.11 -38.78 14.56
N HIS A 501 29.58 -37.98 13.61
CA HIS A 501 28.84 -37.69 12.38
C HIS A 501 28.75 -38.93 11.49
N LEU A 502 29.80 -39.74 11.35
CA LEU A 502 29.79 -40.97 10.56
C LEU A 502 28.77 -42.00 11.08
N THR A 503 28.63 -42.13 12.40
CA THR A 503 27.62 -42.99 13.01
C THR A 503 26.20 -42.60 12.57
N ARG A 504 25.94 -41.30 12.43
CA ARG A 504 24.66 -40.75 11.98
C ARG A 504 24.48 -40.92 10.47
N VAL A 505 25.54 -40.70 9.68
CA VAL A 505 25.56 -40.91 8.23
C VAL A 505 25.23 -42.37 7.90
N TYR A 506 25.87 -43.34 8.56
CA TYR A 506 25.61 -44.77 8.33
C TYR A 506 24.17 -45.16 8.61
N ARG A 507 23.62 -44.68 9.73
CA ARG A 507 22.22 -44.90 10.07
C ARG A 507 21.26 -44.29 9.06
N LYS A 508 21.55 -43.09 8.54
CA LYS A 508 20.72 -42.39 7.55
C LYS A 508 20.78 -43.03 6.16
N LEU A 509 21.94 -43.57 5.80
CA LEU A 509 22.17 -44.25 4.52
C LEU A 509 21.83 -45.75 4.57
N GLY A 510 21.51 -46.30 5.74
CA GLY A 510 21.18 -47.72 5.91
C GLY A 510 22.37 -48.67 5.74
N ILE A 511 23.60 -48.19 5.95
CA ILE A 511 24.84 -48.96 5.79
C ILE A 511 25.47 -49.28 7.15
N ARG A 512 26.33 -50.30 7.19
CA ARG A 512 26.96 -50.79 8.44
C ARG A 512 28.47 -50.62 8.44
N THR A 513 29.08 -50.46 7.28
CA THR A 513 30.53 -50.43 7.12
C THR A 513 30.98 -49.23 6.30
N ARG A 514 32.18 -48.75 6.61
CA ARG A 514 32.84 -47.66 5.89
C ARG A 514 33.00 -47.95 4.39
N SER A 515 33.26 -49.20 4.03
CA SER A 515 33.40 -49.66 2.64
C SER A 515 32.11 -49.55 1.81
N GLU A 516 30.94 -49.48 2.45
CA GLU A 516 29.65 -49.33 1.76
C GLU A 516 29.33 -47.88 1.39
N LEU A 517 30.04 -46.91 2.00
CA LEU A 517 29.75 -45.48 1.88
C LEU A 517 29.82 -44.94 0.44
N PRO A 518 30.85 -45.24 -0.38
CA PRO A 518 30.91 -44.78 -1.77
C PRO A 518 29.76 -45.32 -2.62
N GLY A 519 29.38 -46.59 -2.40
CA GLY A 519 28.26 -47.22 -3.10
C GLY A 519 26.91 -46.66 -2.68
N ALA A 520 26.73 -46.27 -1.42
CA ALA A 520 25.51 -45.63 -0.92
C ALA A 520 25.32 -44.22 -1.48
N LEU A 521 26.40 -43.45 -1.63
CA LEU A 521 26.36 -42.10 -2.20
C LEU A 521 26.10 -42.09 -3.71
N ARG A 522 26.45 -43.15 -4.46
CA ARG A 522 26.20 -43.27 -5.92
C ARG A 522 24.79 -43.76 -6.29
N ARG A 523 24.05 -44.34 -5.34
CA ARG A 523 22.73 -44.98 -5.57
C ARG A 523 21.54 -44.03 -5.37
N ARG A 524 21.79 -42.77 -5.07
CA ARG A 524 20.80 -41.69 -4.91
C ARG A 524 21.30 -40.47 -5.66
#